data_AF-A0A436QN20-F1
#
_entry.id   AF-A0A436QN20-F1
#
_cell.length_a   1.000
_cell.length_b   1.000
_cell.length_c   1.000
_cell.angle_alpha   90.00
_cell.angle_beta   90.00
_cell.angle_gamma   90.00
#
_symmetry.space_group_name_H-M   'P 1'
#
loop_
_entity.id
_entity.type
_entity.pdbx_description
1 polymer ?
#
loop_
_entity_poly.entity_id
_entity_poly.type
_entity_poly.pdbx_seq_one_letter_code
_entity_poly.pdbx_strand_id
1 'polypeptide(L)'
;MDAFAEDIDVAIGAERLERATTIEVQRVSRSWAGLRTFVADGSPVVGPDDEFPDFVWLVGQGGYGIKTSPALSRVCASLIAGGGLPDDVARQGVSLDDLTPHRLRNVTPEASKVAS
;
A
#
# COMPACT_ATOMS: atom_id res chain seq x y z
N MET A 1 -20.54 0.43 -2.92
CA MET A 1 -20.37 1.83 -3.37
C MET A 1 -18.88 2.01 -3.64
N ASP A 2 -18.51 2.59 -4.79
CA ASP A 2 -17.11 2.90 -5.08
C ASP A 2 -16.63 4.07 -4.19
N ALA A 3 -15.33 4.34 -4.15
CA ALA A 3 -14.77 5.44 -3.38
C ALA A 3 -15.31 6.80 -3.88
N PHE A 4 -15.88 7.57 -2.99
CA PHE A 4 -16.35 8.93 -3.25
C PHE A 4 -15.95 9.86 -2.10
N ALA A 5 -15.78 11.15 -2.40
CA ALA A 5 -15.42 12.15 -1.40
C ALA A 5 -16.69 12.73 -0.78
N GLU A 6 -17.06 12.27 0.42
CA GLU A 6 -18.22 12.80 1.13
C GLU A 6 -17.99 14.25 1.56
N ASP A 7 -19.04 15.07 1.53
CA ASP A 7 -18.94 16.49 1.88
C ASP A 7 -18.39 16.71 3.30
N ILE A 8 -18.71 15.82 4.23
CA ILE A 8 -18.21 15.86 5.61
C ILE A 8 -16.70 15.57 5.68
N ASP A 9 -16.19 14.61 4.91
CA ASP A 9 -14.75 14.30 4.87
C ASP A 9 -13.96 15.46 4.28
N VAL A 10 -14.51 16.11 3.24
CA VAL A 10 -13.93 17.30 2.63
C VAL A 10 -13.89 18.45 3.64
N ALA A 11 -14.97 18.69 4.38
CA ALA A 11 -15.04 19.71 5.41
C ALA A 11 -14.05 19.45 6.57
N ILE A 12 -13.95 18.21 7.04
CA ILE A 12 -12.98 17.81 8.07
C ILE A 12 -11.54 18.01 7.57
N GLY A 13 -11.26 17.67 6.31
CA GLY A 13 -9.94 17.89 5.70
C GLY A 13 -9.57 19.37 5.65
N ALA A 14 -10.51 20.24 5.27
CA ALA A 14 -10.34 21.69 5.28
C ALA A 14 -10.07 22.22 6.69
N GLU A 15 -10.93 21.87 7.66
CA GLU A 15 -10.77 22.29 9.07
C GLU A 15 -9.42 21.86 9.65
N ARG A 16 -8.98 20.63 9.39
CA ARG A 16 -7.68 20.13 9.85
C ARG A 16 -6.51 20.92 9.25
N LEU A 17 -6.60 21.31 7.98
CA LEU A 17 -5.59 22.13 7.32
C LEU A 17 -5.53 23.54 7.93
N GLU A 18 -6.68 24.18 8.12
CA GLU A 18 -6.77 25.52 8.73
C GLU A 18 -6.23 25.51 10.16
N ARG A 19 -6.55 24.48 10.95
CA ARG A 19 -6.05 24.36 12.33
C ARG A 19 -4.54 24.11 12.40
N ALA A 20 -3.98 23.40 11.42
CA ALA A 20 -2.56 23.05 11.40
C ALA A 20 -1.68 24.14 10.75
N THR A 21 -2.28 25.14 10.10
CA THR A 21 -1.58 26.15 9.30
C THR A 21 -2.18 27.54 9.52
N THR A 22 -1.81 28.52 8.69
CA THR A 22 -2.48 29.83 8.63
C THR A 22 -3.23 30.02 7.31
N ILE A 23 -3.44 28.94 6.55
CA ILE A 23 -4.17 28.95 5.29
C ILE A 23 -5.67 28.94 5.61
N GLU A 24 -6.44 29.83 4.99
CA GLU A 24 -7.90 29.79 5.04
C GLU A 24 -8.47 29.11 3.77
N VAL A 25 -9.35 28.13 3.94
CA VAL A 25 -9.95 27.33 2.87
C VAL A 25 -11.28 27.96 2.46
N GLN A 26 -11.22 28.89 1.51
CA GLN A 26 -12.41 29.60 1.02
C GLN A 26 -13.32 28.73 0.15
N ARG A 27 -12.74 27.86 -0.68
CA ARG A 27 -13.48 26.96 -1.58
C ARG A 27 -12.65 25.75 -1.99
N VAL A 28 -13.24 24.56 -1.92
CA VAL A 28 -12.67 23.35 -2.55
C VAL A 28 -13.06 23.30 -4.02
N SER A 29 -12.08 23.38 -4.93
CA SER A 29 -12.34 23.43 -6.37
C SER A 29 -12.62 22.07 -6.99
N ARG A 30 -12.06 21.00 -6.40
CA ARG A 30 -12.25 19.61 -6.82
C ARG A 30 -11.99 18.68 -5.64
N SER A 31 -12.82 17.65 -5.50
CA SER A 31 -12.64 16.54 -4.57
C SER A 31 -12.71 15.22 -5.31
N TRP A 32 -11.99 14.22 -4.79
CA TRP A 32 -12.04 12.83 -5.24
C TRP A 32 -11.61 11.93 -4.09
N ALA A 33 -11.98 10.67 -4.18
CA ALA A 33 -11.50 9.63 -3.30
C ALA A 33 -10.85 8.51 -4.12
N GLY A 34 -10.06 7.69 -3.46
CA GLY A 34 -9.43 6.52 -4.06
C GLY A 34 -9.22 5.45 -3.00
N LEU A 35 -9.12 4.21 -3.44
CA LEU A 35 -8.91 3.07 -2.56
C LEU A 35 -7.42 2.85 -2.33
N ARG A 36 -7.07 2.56 -1.08
CA ARG A 36 -5.76 2.09 -0.66
C ARG A 36 -5.95 0.72 -0.02
N THR A 37 -5.29 -0.30 -0.56
CA THR A 37 -5.39 -1.66 -0.07
C THR A 37 -4.17 -2.00 0.79
N PHE A 38 -4.43 -2.69 1.90
CA PHE A 38 -3.42 -3.12 2.85
C PHE A 38 -3.66 -4.57 3.21
N VAL A 39 -2.58 -5.29 3.44
CA VAL A 39 -2.59 -6.57 4.16
C VAL A 39 -2.36 -6.32 5.66
N ALA A 40 -2.44 -7.37 6.48
CA ALA A 40 -2.44 -7.25 7.94
C ALA A 40 -1.22 -6.50 8.52
N ASP A 41 -0.03 -6.66 7.91
CA ASP A 41 1.20 -5.99 8.35
C ASP A 41 1.45 -4.62 7.69
N GLY A 42 0.55 -4.18 6.82
CA GLY A 42 0.65 -2.93 6.07
C GLY A 42 1.74 -2.91 4.98
N SER A 43 2.57 -3.94 4.83
CA SER A 43 3.62 -4.00 3.82
C SER A 43 3.08 -4.54 2.49
N PRO A 44 3.57 -4.06 1.34
CA PRO A 44 3.14 -4.59 0.04
C PRO A 44 3.50 -6.08 -0.08
N VAL A 45 2.76 -6.81 -0.90
CA VAL A 45 3.05 -8.22 -1.21
C VAL A 45 3.50 -8.31 -2.66
N VAL A 46 4.70 -8.85 -2.87
CA VAL A 46 5.30 -9.11 -4.19
C VAL A 46 5.95 -10.50 -4.18
N GLY A 47 5.44 -11.41 -5.02
CA GLY A 47 6.02 -12.73 -5.19
C GLY A 47 5.02 -13.83 -5.51
N PRO A 48 5.51 -15.04 -5.83
CA PRO A 48 4.67 -16.19 -6.13
C PRO A 48 3.83 -16.60 -4.92
N ASP A 49 2.67 -17.19 -5.17
CA ASP A 49 1.87 -17.85 -4.15
C ASP A 49 2.51 -19.17 -3.73
N ASP A 50 2.47 -19.48 -2.43
CA ASP A 50 3.08 -20.69 -1.87
C ASP A 50 2.36 -21.98 -2.30
N GLU A 51 1.05 -21.91 -2.56
CA GLU A 51 0.24 -23.05 -3.01
C GLU A 51 0.14 -23.09 -4.54
N PHE A 52 0.24 -21.93 -5.20
CA PHE A 52 0.14 -21.78 -6.64
C PHE A 52 1.37 -21.03 -7.20
N PRO A 53 2.53 -21.69 -7.38
CA PRO A 53 3.78 -21.01 -7.77
C PRO A 53 3.72 -20.23 -9.09
N ASP A 54 2.82 -20.61 -10.00
CA ASP A 54 2.58 -19.91 -11.28
C ASP A 54 1.72 -18.63 -11.12
N PHE A 55 1.15 -18.40 -9.95
CA PHE A 55 0.39 -17.19 -9.61
C PHE A 55 1.27 -16.20 -8.84
N VAL A 56 1.43 -14.97 -9.36
CA VAL A 56 2.27 -13.94 -8.73
C VAL A 56 1.42 -12.80 -8.18
N TRP A 57 1.64 -12.48 -6.91
CA TRP A 57 1.05 -11.33 -6.23
C TRP A 57 1.87 -10.06 -6.49
N LEU A 58 1.18 -8.95 -6.74
CA LEU A 58 1.70 -7.58 -6.68
C LEU A 58 0.58 -6.67 -6.13
N VAL A 59 0.39 -6.69 -4.81
CA VAL A 59 -0.78 -6.10 -4.13
C VAL A 59 -0.39 -5.37 -2.84
N GLY A 60 -1.35 -4.71 -2.20
CA GLY A 60 -1.16 -4.14 -0.86
C GLY A 60 -0.27 -2.90 -0.84
N GLN A 61 -0.21 -2.12 -1.92
CA GLN A 61 0.67 -0.96 -2.05
C GLN A 61 0.30 0.21 -1.11
N GLY A 62 -0.83 0.13 -0.42
CA GLY A 62 -1.25 1.08 0.59
C GLY A 62 -1.22 2.52 0.08
N GLY A 63 -0.49 3.40 0.77
CA GLY A 63 -0.31 4.80 0.35
C GLY A 63 1.03 5.11 -0.31
N TYR A 64 1.80 4.09 -0.69
CA TYR A 64 3.17 4.25 -1.15
C TYR A 64 3.42 3.71 -2.55
N GLY A 65 2.41 3.14 -3.22
CA GLY A 65 2.55 2.52 -4.54
C GLY A 65 3.24 3.37 -5.60
N ILE A 66 2.98 4.68 -5.63
CA ILE A 66 3.68 5.59 -6.57
C ILE A 66 5.18 5.61 -6.27
N LYS A 67 5.56 5.86 -5.02
CA LYS A 67 6.96 6.00 -4.59
C LYS A 67 7.74 4.69 -4.69
N THR A 68 7.09 3.56 -4.44
CA THR A 68 7.73 2.23 -4.44
C THR A 68 7.69 1.54 -5.80
N SER A 69 6.91 2.05 -6.76
CA SER A 69 6.75 1.43 -8.07
C SER A 69 8.06 1.07 -8.79
N PRO A 70 9.14 1.88 -8.80
CA PRO A 70 10.37 1.51 -9.50
C PRO A 70 11.08 0.30 -8.87
N ALA A 71 10.99 0.14 -7.55
CA ALA A 71 11.56 -1.00 -6.86
C ALA A 71 10.68 -2.24 -7.02
N LEU A 72 9.39 -2.15 -6.67
CA LEU A 72 8.49 -3.31 -6.63
C LEU A 72 8.22 -3.91 -8.02
N SER A 73 8.19 -3.10 -9.08
CA SER A 73 8.05 -3.62 -10.45
C SER A 73 9.26 -4.45 -10.88
N ARG A 74 10.48 -4.03 -10.54
CA ARG A 74 11.71 -4.80 -10.82
C ARG A 74 11.78 -6.08 -10.01
N VAL A 75 11.37 -6.04 -8.74
CA VAL A 75 11.26 -7.26 -7.91
C VAL A 75 10.27 -8.23 -8.57
N CYS A 76 9.06 -7.77 -8.89
CA CYS A 76 8.03 -8.59 -9.52
C CYS A 76 8.51 -9.20 -10.84
N ALA A 77 9.09 -8.38 -11.74
CA ALA A 77 9.61 -8.85 -13.02
C ALA A 77 10.74 -9.88 -12.86
N SER A 78 11.65 -9.66 -11.90
CA SER A 78 12.73 -10.61 -11.60
C SER A 78 12.18 -11.96 -11.12
N LEU A 79 11.22 -11.94 -10.19
CA LEU A 79 10.60 -13.17 -9.67
C LEU A 79 9.81 -13.93 -10.75
N ILE A 80 9.08 -13.24 -11.63
CA ILE A 80 8.40 -13.85 -12.78
C ILE A 80 9.41 -14.52 -13.72
N ALA A 81 10.60 -13.95 -13.89
CA ALA A 81 11.66 -14.52 -14.71
C ALA A 81 12.44 -15.66 -14.01
N GLY A 82 12.02 -16.09 -12.82
CA GLY A 82 12.74 -17.10 -12.02
C GLY A 82 14.02 -16.59 -11.36
N GLY A 83 14.19 -15.26 -11.31
CA GLY A 83 15.29 -14.59 -10.64
C GLY A 83 15.04 -14.37 -9.14
N GLY A 84 15.94 -13.62 -8.51
CA GLY A 84 15.84 -13.25 -7.10
C GLY A 84 15.58 -11.75 -6.88
N LEU A 85 15.82 -11.28 -5.66
CA LEU A 85 15.73 -9.86 -5.34
C LEU A 85 16.84 -9.07 -6.06
N PRO A 86 16.54 -7.94 -6.74
CA PRO A 86 17.57 -7.09 -7.34
C PRO A 86 18.56 -6.57 -6.29
N ASP A 87 19.87 -6.61 -6.60
CA ASP A 87 20.96 -6.28 -5.67
C ASP A 87 20.83 -4.88 -5.02
N ASP A 88 20.34 -3.90 -5.77
CA ASP A 88 20.17 -2.55 -5.24
C ASP A 88 19.04 -2.43 -4.23
N VAL A 89 17.99 -3.25 -4.39
CA VAL A 89 16.89 -3.38 -3.43
C VAL A 89 17.37 -4.13 -2.19
N ALA A 90 18.10 -5.24 -2.38
CA ALA A 90 18.68 -6.01 -1.28
C ALA A 90 19.61 -5.16 -0.40
N ARG A 91 20.44 -4.29 -1.01
CA ARG A 91 21.32 -3.35 -0.29
C ARG A 91 20.57 -2.33 0.58
N GLN A 92 19.28 -2.11 0.37
CA GLN A 92 18.45 -1.29 1.26
C GLN A 92 17.99 -2.05 2.52
N GLY A 93 18.41 -3.31 2.68
CA GLY A 93 18.02 -4.17 3.81
C GLY A 93 16.70 -4.90 3.61
N VAL A 94 16.18 -4.95 2.38
CA VAL A 94 14.96 -5.71 2.04
C VAL A 94 15.33 -7.15 1.72
N SER A 95 14.52 -8.10 2.18
CA SER A 95 14.59 -9.52 1.86
C SER A 95 13.34 -9.98 1.11
N LEU A 96 13.36 -11.21 0.57
CA LEU A 96 12.15 -11.79 -0.04
C LEU A 96 11.08 -12.09 1.01
N ASP A 97 11.46 -12.47 2.23
CA ASP A 97 10.53 -12.76 3.31
C ASP A 97 9.72 -11.53 3.76
N ASP A 98 10.24 -10.32 3.50
CA ASP A 98 9.50 -9.07 3.73
C ASP A 98 8.40 -8.81 2.69
N LEU A 99 8.48 -9.48 1.52
CA LEU A 99 7.66 -9.17 0.35
C LEU A 99 6.75 -10.34 -0.07
N THR A 100 7.14 -11.59 0.13
CA THR A 100 6.37 -12.76 -0.30
C THR A 100 5.14 -13.00 0.59
N PRO A 101 4.08 -13.63 0.06
CA PRO A 101 2.82 -13.84 0.80
C PRO A 101 2.98 -14.78 2.01
N HIS A 102 3.99 -15.64 2.04
CA HIS A 102 4.24 -16.61 3.12
C HIS A 102 4.19 -15.99 4.52
N ARG A 103 4.74 -14.78 4.68
CA ARG A 103 4.76 -14.06 5.96
C ARG A 103 3.37 -13.80 6.56
N LEU A 104 2.31 -13.81 5.74
CA LEU A 104 0.94 -13.50 6.14
C LEU A 104 0.13 -14.76 6.52
N ARG A 105 0.58 -15.97 6.16
CA ARG A 105 -0.21 -17.20 6.29
C ARG A 105 -0.29 -17.75 7.71
N ASN A 106 0.64 -17.35 8.58
CA ASN A 106 0.66 -17.75 9.99
C ASN A 106 0.21 -16.63 10.95
N VAL A 107 -0.39 -15.57 10.42
CA VAL A 107 -0.92 -14.48 11.25
C VAL A 107 -2.30 -14.88 11.76
N THR A 108 -2.40 -15.12 13.07
CA THR A 108 -3.71 -15.20 13.73
C THR A 108 -4.36 -13.82 13.63
N PRO A 109 -5.59 -13.67 13.12
CA PRO A 109 -6.20 -12.35 13.01
C PRO A 109 -6.37 -11.75 14.41
N GLU A 110 -5.60 -10.70 14.73
CA GLU A 110 -5.98 -9.81 15.83
C GLU A 110 -7.21 -9.03 15.39
N ALA A 111 -8.22 -8.97 16.28
CA ALA A 111 -9.45 -8.23 16.02
C ALA A 111 -9.11 -6.78 15.65
N SER A 112 -9.39 -6.43 14.40
CA SER A 112 -9.12 -5.11 13.83
C SER A 112 -9.69 -4.01 14.73
N LYS A 113 -8.80 -3.20 15.31
CA LYS A 113 -9.14 -1.89 15.86
C LYS A 113 -9.45 -1.01 14.66
N VAL A 114 -10.73 -0.97 14.28
CA VAL A 114 -11.26 0.02 13.34
C VAL A 114 -10.81 1.39 13.80
N ALA A 115 -10.03 2.05 12.96
CA ALA A 115 -9.54 3.40 13.20
C ALA A 115 -10.71 4.32 13.56
N SER A 116 -10.66 4.90 14.76
CA SER A 116 -11.45 6.07 15.17
C SER A 116 -10.81 7.35 14.62
#